data_AF-A0A2N3T2X6-F1
#
_entry.id   AF-A0A2N3T2X6-F1
#
_cell.length_a   1.000
_cell.length_b   1.000
_cell.length_c   1.000
_cell.angle_alpha   90.00
_cell.angle_beta   90.00
_cell.angle_gamma   90.00
#
_symmetry.space_group_name_H-M   'P 1'
#
loop_
_entity.id
_entity.type
_entity.pdbx_description
1 polymer ?
#
loop_
_entity_poly.entity_id
_entity_poly.type
_entity_poly.pdbx_seq_one_letter_code
_entity_poly.pdbx_strand_id
1 'polypeptide(L)'
;MKYLFFNLFFISITLTSFSQESKKSTMDDNNGKTNYMNVLFANYILNELDFLSEEKKQTLNKLNLYIAYNREKEDWTKTVAAVLNFSPTIDIAIWHLWIKNLRIADKKGIEYSPEQFAQGFIDNYYVKNSKVDVWGENQLKEAKLMIKEYKEQLTTKNKHH
;
A
#
# COMPACT_ATOMS: atom_id res chain seq x y z
N MET A 1 12.15 7.86 -39.01
CA MET A 1 10.99 7.48 -38.18
C MET A 1 11.16 6.03 -37.76
N LYS A 2 11.40 5.76 -36.47
CA LYS A 2 11.38 4.41 -35.90
C LYS A 2 10.64 4.50 -34.57
N TYR A 3 9.45 3.92 -34.53
CA TYR A 3 8.71 3.67 -33.30
C TYR A 3 8.40 2.17 -33.21
N LEU A 4 8.21 1.74 -31.96
CA LEU A 4 7.62 0.48 -31.49
C LEU A 4 8.63 -0.68 -31.49
N PHE A 5 8.96 -1.27 -30.35
CA PHE A 5 8.05 -1.90 -29.40
C PHE A 5 8.48 -1.68 -27.93
N PHE A 6 7.68 -0.94 -27.15
CA PHE A 6 7.75 -0.94 -25.69
C PHE A 6 6.87 -2.09 -25.20
N ASN A 7 7.49 -3.11 -24.62
CA ASN A 7 6.80 -4.21 -23.93
C ASN A 7 6.22 -3.66 -22.62
N LEU A 8 5.02 -3.11 -22.70
CA LEU A 8 4.21 -2.69 -21.57
C LEU A 8 3.58 -3.92 -20.93
N PHE A 9 4.27 -4.53 -19.96
CA PHE A 9 3.62 -5.37 -18.95
C PHE A 9 2.84 -4.44 -18.01
N PHE A 10 1.69 -3.94 -18.48
CA PHE A 10 0.72 -3.34 -17.60
C PHE A 10 0.22 -4.43 -16.66
N ILE A 11 0.61 -4.37 -15.39
CA ILE A 11 -0.27 -4.80 -14.31
C ILE A 11 -1.42 -3.78 -14.32
N SER A 12 -2.36 -4.01 -15.24
CA SER A 12 -3.69 -3.46 -15.20
C SER A 12 -4.34 -4.13 -14.01
N ILE A 13 -4.33 -3.46 -12.85
CA ILE A 13 -5.40 -3.68 -11.88
C ILE A 13 -6.63 -3.11 -12.59
N THR A 14 -7.24 -3.95 -13.42
CA THR A 14 -8.49 -3.64 -14.10
C THR A 14 -9.51 -3.38 -13.02
N LEU A 15 -9.86 -2.11 -12.83
CA LEU A 15 -10.96 -1.68 -11.97
C LEU A 15 -12.30 -2.03 -12.66
N THR A 16 -12.47 -3.29 -13.03
CA THR A 16 -13.57 -3.84 -13.84
C THR A 16 -14.27 -5.01 -13.16
N SER A 17 -14.07 -5.19 -11.85
CA SER A 17 -14.84 -6.14 -11.04
C SER A 17 -15.17 -5.55 -9.68
N PHE A 18 -15.87 -4.42 -9.65
CA PHE A 18 -16.71 -4.07 -8.50
C PHE A 18 -18.15 -3.90 -8.99
N SER A 19 -18.66 -5.00 -9.56
CA SER A 19 -20.09 -5.25 -9.60
C SER A 19 -20.39 -6.11 -8.37
N GLN A 20 -21.36 -5.66 -7.56
CA GLN A 20 -21.92 -6.47 -6.49
C GLN A 20 -22.55 -7.72 -7.11
N GLU A 21 -21.84 -8.84 -7.02
CA GLU A 21 -22.47 -10.15 -7.01
C GLU A 21 -21.79 -10.97 -5.91
N SER A 22 -22.57 -11.26 -4.88
CA SER A 22 -22.19 -12.00 -3.67
C SER A 22 -21.85 -13.45 -3.99
N LYS A 23 -20.74 -13.70 -4.69
CA LYS A 23 -20.15 -15.03 -4.73
C LYS A 23 -19.28 -15.23 -3.49
N LYS A 24 -19.93 -15.85 -2.50
CA LYS A 24 -19.37 -16.55 -1.34
C LYS A 24 -18.00 -17.16 -1.68
N SER A 25 -16.95 -16.38 -1.44
CA SER A 25 -15.59 -16.90 -1.34
C SER A 25 -15.57 -17.76 -0.09
N THR A 26 -15.17 -19.02 -0.24
CA THR A 26 -15.01 -19.97 0.85
C THR A 26 -13.90 -19.48 1.78
N MET A 27 -14.30 -18.60 2.69
CA MET A 27 -13.68 -18.38 3.99
C MET A 27 -13.89 -19.69 4.76
N ASP A 28 -12.90 -20.57 4.67
CA ASP A 28 -12.80 -21.67 5.60
C ASP A 28 -12.23 -21.11 6.91
N ASP A 29 -13.08 -21.19 7.91
CA ASP A 29 -12.92 -20.99 9.35
C ASP A 29 -11.99 -19.87 9.86
N ASN A 30 -12.60 -18.78 10.36
CA ASN A 30 -12.32 -18.19 11.68
C ASN A 30 -13.14 -16.89 11.88
N ASN A 31 -14.35 -17.04 12.41
CA ASN A 31 -15.01 -16.14 13.36
C ASN A 31 -14.43 -14.71 13.52
N GLY A 32 -15.09 -13.68 12.98
CA GLY A 32 -15.20 -12.29 13.50
C GLY A 32 -14.02 -11.57 14.18
N LYS A 33 -12.80 -12.09 14.10
CA LYS A 33 -11.60 -11.58 14.74
C LYS A 33 -10.93 -10.66 13.75
N THR A 34 -10.97 -9.37 14.04
CA THR A 34 -10.03 -8.41 13.50
C THR A 34 -8.63 -9.00 13.63
N ASN A 35 -7.99 -9.32 12.50
CA ASN A 35 -6.60 -9.71 12.51
C ASN A 35 -5.79 -8.47 12.93
N TYR A 36 -5.33 -8.45 14.18
CA TYR A 36 -4.56 -7.32 14.75
C TYR A 36 -3.36 -6.95 13.88
N MET A 37 -2.74 -7.94 13.22
CA MET A 37 -1.63 -7.69 12.31
C MET A 37 -2.07 -6.91 11.07
N ASN A 38 -3.28 -7.17 10.54
CA ASN A 38 -3.82 -6.41 9.41
C ASN A 38 -4.14 -4.97 9.82
N VAL A 39 -4.59 -4.73 11.06
CA VAL A 39 -4.77 -3.37 11.58
C VAL A 39 -3.42 -2.65 11.66
N LEU A 40 -2.39 -3.30 12.19
CA LEU A 40 -1.04 -2.75 12.24
C LEU A 40 -0.49 -2.46 10.85
N PHE A 41 -0.75 -3.35 9.88
CA PHE A 41 -0.34 -3.16 8.49
C PHE A 41 -1.09 -2.00 7.84
N ALA A 42 -2.41 -1.87 8.05
CA ALA A 42 -3.17 -0.75 7.53
C ALA A 42 -2.63 0.58 8.06
N ASN A 43 -2.34 0.65 9.36
CA ASN A 43 -1.70 1.84 9.94
C ASN A 43 -0.29 2.08 9.40
N TYR A 44 0.50 1.04 9.13
CA TYR A 44 1.80 1.17 8.47
C TYR A 44 1.67 1.82 7.09
N ILE A 45 0.72 1.37 6.27
CA ILE A 45 0.44 1.94 4.95
C ILE A 45 0.01 3.40 5.07
N LEU A 46 -0.92 3.71 5.98
CA LEU A 46 -1.37 5.09 6.22
C LEU A 46 -0.24 5.98 6.74
N ASN A 47 0.66 5.45 7.57
CA ASN A 47 1.83 6.17 8.05
C ASN A 47 2.81 6.47 6.91
N GLU A 48 3.08 5.49 6.05
CA GLU A 48 3.96 5.62 4.88
C GLU A 48 3.45 6.67 3.88
N LEU A 49 2.13 6.80 3.77
CA LEU A 49 1.46 7.77 2.90
C LEU A 49 1.15 9.12 3.59
N ASP A 50 1.66 9.35 4.80
CA ASP A 50 1.41 10.57 5.60
C ASP A 50 -0.07 10.86 5.92
N PHE A 51 -0.95 9.85 5.91
CA PHE A 51 -2.37 9.96 6.29
C PHE A 51 -2.66 9.56 7.74
N LEU A 52 -1.67 9.05 8.46
CA LEU A 52 -1.83 8.67 9.86
C LEU A 52 -1.70 9.90 10.78
N SER A 53 -2.70 10.14 11.64
CA SER A 53 -2.66 11.24 12.61
C SER A 53 -1.56 11.07 13.66
N GLU A 54 -1.03 12.17 14.17
CA GLU A 54 0.00 12.17 15.22
C GLU A 54 -0.48 11.48 16.51
N GLU A 55 -1.75 11.63 16.88
CA GLU A 55 -2.35 10.94 18.02
C GLU A 55 -2.30 9.41 17.86
N LYS A 56 -2.61 8.90 16.66
CA LYS A 56 -2.52 7.48 16.35
C LYS A 56 -1.07 7.00 16.35
N LYS A 57 -0.13 7.76 15.78
CA LYS A 57 1.31 7.44 15.83
C LYS A 57 1.79 7.31 17.27
N GLN A 58 1.42 8.25 18.15
CA GLN A 58 1.76 8.19 19.58
C GLN A 58 1.15 6.97 20.28
N THR A 59 -0.10 6.61 19.93
CA THR A 59 -0.77 5.43 20.47
C THR A 59 -0.05 4.15 20.06
N LEU A 60 0.30 4.00 18.79
CA LEU A 60 1.03 2.83 18.27
C LEU A 60 2.42 2.70 18.88
N ASN A 61 3.12 3.83 19.07
CA ASN A 61 4.41 3.86 19.76
C ASN A 61 4.35 3.37 21.21
N LYS A 62 3.22 3.54 21.89
CA LYS A 62 3.01 3.08 23.28
C LYS A 62 2.70 1.59 23.38
N LEU A 63 2.33 0.92 22.29
CA LEU A 63 1.96 -0.50 22.30
C LEU A 63 3.13 -1.43 22.62
N ASN A 64 4.37 -0.93 22.61
CA ASN A 64 5.59 -1.72 22.88
C ASN A 64 5.61 -3.04 22.09
N LEU A 65 5.29 -2.98 20.79
CA LEU A 65 5.13 -4.18 19.95
C LEU A 65 6.37 -5.08 19.95
N TYR A 66 7.57 -4.51 20.13
CA TYR A 66 8.79 -5.28 20.27
C TYR A 66 8.74 -6.30 21.41
N ILE A 67 8.06 -6.00 22.52
CA ILE A 67 7.85 -6.95 23.63
C ILE A 67 6.93 -8.08 23.18
N ALA A 68 5.79 -7.72 22.57
CA ALA A 68 4.78 -8.68 22.13
C ALA A 68 5.33 -9.68 21.10
N TYR A 69 6.28 -9.25 20.28
CA TYR A 69 6.92 -10.08 19.25
C TYR A 69 8.33 -10.55 19.61
N ASN A 70 8.77 -10.38 20.87
CA ASN A 70 10.09 -10.78 21.37
C ASN A 70 11.26 -10.29 20.49
N ARG A 71 11.27 -9.00 20.19
CA ARG A 71 12.30 -8.31 19.39
C ARG A 71 13.00 -7.23 20.20
N GLU A 72 14.12 -6.75 19.65
CA GLU A 72 14.80 -5.57 20.20
C GLU A 72 13.91 -4.33 20.17
N LYS A 73 14.17 -3.39 21.07
CA LYS A 73 13.40 -2.16 21.19
C LYS A 73 13.56 -1.31 19.93
N GLU A 74 12.53 -1.33 19.09
CA GLU A 74 12.45 -0.58 17.85
C GLU A 74 11.13 0.20 17.76
N ASP A 75 11.06 1.13 16.81
CA ASP A 75 9.82 1.79 16.42
C ASP A 75 8.78 0.75 15.96
N TRP A 76 7.50 1.05 16.17
CA TRP A 76 6.41 0.14 15.80
C TRP A 76 6.42 -0.20 14.30
N THR A 77 6.80 0.74 13.43
CA THR A 77 6.91 0.51 11.98
C THR A 77 7.96 -0.55 11.64
N LYS A 78 9.14 -0.49 12.30
CA LYS A 78 10.20 -1.49 12.16
C LYS A 78 9.78 -2.84 12.72
N THR A 79 9.01 -2.84 13.80
CA THR A 79 8.45 -4.08 14.37
C THR A 79 7.51 -4.74 13.37
N VAL A 80 6.55 -4.00 12.84
CA VAL A 80 5.58 -4.46 11.82
C VAL A 80 6.30 -4.98 10.58
N ALA A 81 7.28 -4.22 10.08
CA ALA A 81 8.01 -4.59 8.87
C ALA A 81 8.74 -5.93 8.99
N ALA A 82 9.38 -6.21 10.13
CA ALA A 82 10.05 -7.51 10.29
C ALA A 82 9.06 -8.65 10.58
N VAL A 83 7.99 -8.40 11.36
CA VAL A 83 6.98 -9.43 11.64
C VAL A 83 6.30 -9.90 10.36
N LEU A 84 6.02 -8.99 9.44
CA LEU A 84 5.45 -9.31 8.12
C LEU A 84 6.49 -9.67 7.06
N ASN A 85 7.78 -9.66 7.42
CA ASN A 85 8.90 -9.92 6.53
C ASN A 85 8.82 -9.09 5.24
N PHE A 86 8.60 -7.78 5.39
CA PHE A 86 8.54 -6.88 4.25
C PHE A 86 9.85 -6.90 3.47
N SER A 87 9.72 -6.79 2.16
CA SER A 87 10.89 -6.58 1.32
C SER A 87 11.43 -5.14 1.51
N PRO A 88 12.70 -4.89 1.13
CA PRO A 88 13.27 -3.54 1.16
C PRO A 88 12.59 -2.52 0.23
N THR A 89 11.60 -2.93 -0.58
CA THR A 89 10.92 -2.07 -1.56
C THR A 89 9.41 -1.92 -1.31
N ILE A 90 8.92 -2.38 -0.14
CA ILE A 90 7.48 -2.35 0.17
C ILE A 90 6.91 -0.93 0.20
N ASP A 91 7.70 0.04 0.67
CA ASP A 91 7.39 1.47 0.70
C ASP A 91 7.18 2.00 -0.71
N ILE A 92 8.05 1.59 -1.65
CA ILE A 92 7.95 1.92 -3.06
C ILE A 92 6.69 1.29 -3.66
N ALA A 93 6.37 0.05 -3.32
CA ALA A 93 5.16 -0.63 -3.77
C ALA A 93 3.89 0.10 -3.30
N ILE A 94 3.85 0.48 -2.01
CA ILE A 94 2.76 1.24 -1.39
C ILE A 94 2.54 2.56 -2.16
N TRP A 95 3.58 3.38 -2.27
CA TRP A 95 3.48 4.67 -2.96
C TRP A 95 3.12 4.53 -4.44
N HIS A 96 3.74 3.58 -5.15
CA HIS A 96 3.50 3.37 -6.57
C HIS A 96 2.05 2.95 -6.85
N LEU A 97 1.52 1.99 -6.09
CA LEU A 97 0.13 1.53 -6.26
C LEU A 97 -0.88 2.61 -5.84
N TRP A 98 -0.58 3.38 -4.79
CA TRP A 98 -1.39 4.52 -4.38
C TRP A 98 -1.54 5.54 -5.52
N ILE A 99 -0.42 5.99 -6.09
CA ILE A 99 -0.42 6.98 -7.18
C ILE A 99 -1.16 6.45 -8.42
N LYS A 100 -0.95 5.18 -8.77
CA LYS A 100 -1.68 4.55 -9.88
C LYS A 100 -3.18 4.54 -9.64
N ASN A 101 -3.63 4.14 -8.45
CA ASN A 101 -5.04 4.06 -8.13
C ASN A 101 -5.68 5.45 -8.05
N LEU A 102 -5.00 6.45 -7.49
CA LEU A 102 -5.44 7.85 -7.54
C LEU A 102 -5.67 8.34 -8.97
N ARG A 103 -4.71 8.09 -9.88
CA ARG A 103 -4.85 8.48 -11.30
C ARG A 103 -6.01 7.77 -11.99
N ILE A 104 -6.32 6.54 -11.60
CA ILE A 104 -7.48 5.80 -12.13
C ILE A 104 -8.78 6.37 -11.57
N ALA A 105 -8.82 6.67 -10.28
CA ALA A 105 -9.99 7.21 -9.60
C ALA A 105 -10.35 8.60 -10.14
N ASP A 106 -9.36 9.48 -10.32
CA ASP A 106 -9.51 10.82 -10.92
C ASP A 106 -10.13 10.74 -12.33
N LYS A 107 -9.58 9.87 -13.19
CA LYS A 107 -10.13 9.62 -14.54
C LYS A 107 -11.57 9.11 -14.54
N LYS A 108 -11.99 8.45 -13.47
CA LYS A 108 -13.34 7.90 -13.32
C LYS A 108 -14.28 8.81 -12.52
N GLY A 109 -13.79 9.93 -12.00
CA GLY A 109 -14.56 10.80 -11.10
C GLY A 109 -14.97 10.11 -9.80
N ILE A 110 -14.17 9.16 -9.31
CA ILE A 110 -14.43 8.39 -8.10
C ILE A 110 -13.55 8.94 -6.97
N GLU A 111 -14.14 9.16 -5.80
CA GLU A 111 -13.37 9.42 -4.59
C GLU A 111 -12.67 8.15 -4.12
N TYR A 112 -11.37 8.24 -3.85
CA TYR A 112 -10.56 7.10 -3.42
C TYR A 112 -9.83 7.42 -2.13
N SER A 113 -10.26 6.78 -1.04
CA SER A 113 -9.73 7.06 0.29
C SER A 113 -8.44 6.27 0.58
N PRO A 114 -7.53 6.83 1.40
CA PRO A 114 -6.34 6.11 1.86
C PRO A 114 -6.65 4.80 2.60
N GLU A 115 -7.75 4.74 3.36
CA GLU A 115 -8.19 3.55 4.09
C GLU A 115 -8.65 2.44 3.13
N GLN A 116 -9.40 2.81 2.09
CA GLN A 116 -9.79 1.88 1.02
C GLN A 116 -8.56 1.31 0.31
N PHE A 117 -7.56 2.17 0.06
CA PHE A 117 -6.29 1.73 -0.49
C PHE A 117 -5.56 0.75 0.44
N ALA A 118 -5.44 1.07 1.73
CA ALA A 118 -4.75 0.23 2.69
C ALA A 118 -5.37 -1.17 2.76
N GLN A 119 -6.71 -1.26 2.83
CA GLN A 119 -7.39 -2.55 2.84
C GLN A 119 -7.14 -3.32 1.53
N GLY A 120 -7.30 -2.68 0.38
CA GLY A 120 -7.07 -3.32 -0.91
C GLY A 120 -5.62 -3.77 -1.11
N PHE A 121 -4.65 -3.03 -0.60
CA PHE A 121 -3.25 -3.43 -0.63
C PHE A 121 -3.02 -4.69 0.21
N ILE A 122 -3.56 -4.74 1.43
CA ILE A 122 -3.44 -5.90 2.33
C ILE A 122 -4.08 -7.14 1.70
N ASP A 123 -5.27 -6.99 1.13
CA ASP A 123 -5.98 -8.09 0.48
C ASP A 123 -5.15 -8.70 -0.66
N ASN A 124 -4.43 -7.86 -1.42
CA ASN A 124 -3.53 -8.31 -2.49
C ASN A 124 -2.18 -8.81 -1.98
N TYR A 125 -1.69 -8.32 -0.84
CA TYR A 125 -0.42 -8.74 -0.26
C TYR A 125 -0.43 -10.22 0.13
N TYR A 126 -1.53 -10.69 0.74
CA TYR A 126 -1.63 -12.08 1.19
C TYR A 126 -2.03 -13.09 0.10
N VAL A 127 -2.32 -12.63 -1.12
CA VAL A 127 -2.60 -13.55 -2.25
C VAL A 127 -1.39 -14.43 -2.52
N LYS A 128 -1.61 -15.74 -2.73
CA LYS A 128 -0.55 -16.67 -3.11
C LYS A 128 0.18 -16.16 -4.36
N ASN A 129 1.51 -16.11 -4.30
CA ASN A 129 2.36 -15.55 -5.35
C ASN A 129 2.09 -14.06 -5.64
N SER A 130 1.71 -13.29 -4.62
CA SER A 130 1.48 -11.85 -4.73
C SER A 130 2.61 -11.14 -5.48
N LYS A 131 2.21 -10.18 -6.30
CA LYS A 131 3.10 -9.36 -7.14
C LYS A 131 3.09 -7.89 -6.72
N VAL A 132 2.53 -7.58 -5.56
CA VAL A 132 2.41 -6.18 -5.09
C VAL A 132 3.78 -5.51 -4.93
N ASP A 133 4.79 -6.29 -4.54
CA ASP A 133 6.16 -5.83 -4.29
C ASP A 133 7.19 -6.73 -4.99
N VAL A 134 6.86 -7.13 -6.22
CA VAL A 134 7.76 -7.87 -7.11
C VAL A 134 7.96 -7.03 -8.36
N TRP A 135 9.22 -6.77 -8.70
CA TRP A 135 9.60 -5.80 -9.72
C TRP A 135 10.15 -6.48 -10.97
N GLY A 136 9.67 -6.04 -12.13
CA GLY A 136 10.34 -6.29 -13.41
C GLY A 136 11.59 -5.41 -13.60
N GLU A 137 12.38 -5.71 -14.62
CA GLU A 137 13.72 -5.14 -14.90
C GLU A 137 13.78 -3.60 -14.79
N ASN A 138 12.78 -2.89 -15.32
CA ASN A 138 12.72 -1.42 -15.28
C ASN A 138 11.63 -0.86 -14.35
N GLN A 139 10.74 -1.71 -13.85
CA GLN A 139 9.54 -1.29 -13.13
C GLN A 139 9.88 -0.56 -11.82
N LEU A 140 10.91 -1.02 -11.10
CA LEU A 140 11.35 -0.38 -9.85
C LEU A 140 11.88 1.03 -10.09
N LYS A 141 12.61 1.23 -11.20
CA LYS A 141 13.18 2.53 -11.57
C LYS A 141 12.08 3.51 -11.96
N GLU A 142 11.11 3.05 -12.76
CA GLU A 142 9.94 3.84 -13.17
C GLU A 142 9.07 4.22 -11.96
N ALA A 143 8.84 3.28 -11.04
CA ALA A 143 8.10 3.54 -9.81
C ALA A 143 8.79 4.63 -8.97
N LYS A 144 10.11 4.51 -8.74
CA LYS A 144 10.88 5.53 -8.01
C LYS A 144 10.78 6.92 -8.66
N LEU A 145 10.86 7.00 -9.99
CA LEU A 145 10.71 8.27 -10.71
C LEU A 145 9.31 8.86 -10.52
N MET A 146 8.26 8.05 -10.69
CA MET A 146 6.87 8.49 -10.50
C MET A 146 6.62 9.03 -9.10
N ILE A 147 7.15 8.36 -8.08
CA ILE A 147 7.00 8.77 -6.67
C ILE A 147 7.71 10.10 -6.43
N LYS A 148 8.92 10.26 -6.97
CA LYS A 148 9.67 11.52 -6.88
C LYS A 148 8.87 12.68 -7.49
N GLU A 149 8.40 12.53 -8.72
CA GLU A 149 7.61 13.56 -9.42
C GLU A 149 6.33 13.90 -8.65
N TYR A 150 5.63 12.88 -8.12
CA TYR A 150 4.41 13.09 -7.34
C TYR A 150 4.68 13.87 -6.04
N LYS A 151 5.72 13.50 -5.28
CA LYS A 151 6.09 14.21 -4.05
C LYS A 151 6.52 15.65 -4.34
N GLU A 152 7.25 15.91 -5.43
CA GLU A 152 7.60 17.27 -5.86
C GLU A 152 6.34 18.11 -6.14
N GLN A 153 5.35 17.55 -6.84
CA GLN A 153 4.07 18.23 -7.11
C GLN A 153 3.27 18.55 -5.83
N LEU A 154 3.27 17.66 -4.85
CA LEU A 154 2.64 17.94 -3.55
C LEU A 154 3.30 19.13 -2.85
N THR A 155 4.64 19.20 -2.89
CA THR A 155 5.36 20.31 -2.25
C THR A 155 5.13 21.65 -2.95
N THR A 156 4.97 21.68 -4.27
CA THR A 156 4.69 22.93 -5.00
C THR A 156 3.26 23.40 -4.76
N LYS A 157 2.28 22.49 -4.75
CA LYS A 157 0.88 22.83 -4.45
C LYS A 157 0.71 23.44 -3.06
N ASN A 158 1.43 22.94 -2.06
CA ASN A 158 1.35 23.42 -0.68
C ASN A 158 2.09 24.76 -0.44
N LYS A 159 2.92 25.24 -1.38
CA LYS A 159 3.62 26.54 -1.30
C LYS A 159 2.81 27.72 -1.84
N HIS A 160 1.70 27.46 -2.54
CA HIS A 160 0.87 28.49 -3.20
C HIS A 160 -0.48 28.73 -2.50
N HIS A 161 -0.62 28.27 -1.26
CA HIS A 161 -1.69 28.61 -0.33
C HIS A 161 -1.13 29.40 0.85
#